data_AF-A0A961RI15-F1
#
_entry.id   AF-A0A961RI15-F1
#
_cell.length_a   1.000
_cell.length_b   1.000
_cell.length_c   1.000
_cell.angle_alpha   90.00
_cell.angle_beta   90.00
_cell.angle_gamma   90.00
#
_symmetry.space_group_name_H-M   'P 1'
#
loop_
_entity.id
_entity.type
_entity.pdbx_description
1 polymer ?
#
loop_
_entity_poly.entity_id
_entity_poly.type
_entity_poly.pdbx_seq_one_letter_code
_entity_poly.pdbx_strand_id
1 'polypeptide(L)' 'MKATGWIAERPIAHRGLHDVSRGIFENTLSAAKAAIEHGYAIEVDLHPSRDGVPMVFH' A
#
# COMPACT_ATOMS: atom_id res chain seq x y z
N MET A 1 4.11 -0.70 22.71
CA MET A 1 3.94 -2.10 22.22
C MET A 1 5.11 -2.41 21.29
N LYS A 2 5.74 -3.59 21.38
CA LYS A 2 6.73 -4.01 20.37
C LYS A 2 5.97 -4.54 19.17
N ALA A 3 6.33 -4.09 17.96
CA ALA A 3 5.80 -4.66 16.75
C ALA A 3 6.16 -6.16 16.70
N THR A 4 5.20 -7.00 16.30
CA THR A 4 5.41 -8.44 16.14
C THR A 4 6.44 -8.70 15.04
N GLY A 5 7.38 -9.62 15.25
CA GLY A 5 8.49 -9.87 14.32
C GLY A 5 8.02 -10.06 12.88
N TRP A 6 7.01 -10.92 12.68
CA TRP A 6 6.48 -11.24 11.36
C TRP A 6 5.98 -10.03 10.54
N ILE A 7 5.60 -8.90 11.16
CA ILE A 7 5.14 -7.70 10.43
C ILE A 7 6.21 -6.60 10.33
N ALA A 8 7.20 -6.59 11.21
CA ALA A 8 8.23 -5.54 11.26
C ALA A 8 9.62 -5.98 10.77
N GLU A 9 9.79 -7.27 10.44
CA GLU A 9 11.04 -7.82 9.89
C GLU A 9 11.39 -7.27 8.50
N ARG A 10 10.41 -6.70 7.77
CA ARG A 10 10.60 -6.12 6.44
C ARG A 10 9.98 -4.72 6.38
N PRO A 11 10.53 -3.82 5.56
CA PRO A 11 9.85 -2.56 5.24
C PRO A 11 8.43 -2.80 4.72
N ILE A 12 7.52 -1.90 5.07
CA ILE A 12 6.15 -1.86 4.57
C ILE A 12 6.09 -0.77 3.50
N ALA A 13 5.57 -1.10 2.32
CA ALA A 13 5.38 -0.15 1.24
C ALA A 13 4.18 0.75 1.57
N HIS A 14 4.50 1.97 2.02
CA HIS A 14 3.52 3.01 2.36
C HIS A 14 2.75 3.43 1.10
N ARG A 15 1.44 3.17 1.10
CA ARG A 15 0.51 3.36 -0.03
C ARG A 15 0.91 2.58 -1.29
N GLY A 16 1.54 1.43 -1.09
CA GLY A 16 2.19 0.65 -2.15
C GLY A 16 3.55 1.21 -2.60
N LEU A 17 4.29 0.43 -3.40
CA LEU A 17 5.60 0.82 -3.90
C LEU A 17 5.43 1.71 -5.13
N HIS A 18 5.27 3.01 -4.90
CA HIS A 18 5.01 4.01 -5.92
C HIS A 18 6.31 4.65 -6.44
N ASP A 19 6.28 5.05 -7.71
CA ASP A 19 7.35 5.73 -8.41
C ASP A 19 6.73 6.59 -9.52
N VAL A 20 6.58 7.89 -9.23
CA VAL A 20 5.97 8.86 -10.15
C VAL A 20 6.76 8.97 -11.45
N SER A 21 8.09 8.79 -11.41
CA SER A 21 8.94 8.84 -12.61
C SER A 21 8.63 7.72 -13.60
N ARG A 22 8.04 6.62 -13.10
CA ARG A 22 7.60 5.46 -13.89
C ARG A 22 6.07 5.40 -14.07
N GLY A 23 5.35 6.44 -13.66
CA GLY A 23 3.88 6.49 -13.73
C GLY A 23 3.16 5.55 -12.76
N ILE A 24 3.83 5.14 -11.68
CA ILE A 24 3.26 4.30 -10.62
C ILE A 24 2.85 5.22 -9.47
N PHE A 25 1.55 5.45 -9.31
CA PHE A 25 1.01 6.36 -8.29
C PHE A 25 0.64 5.62 -7.01
N GLU A 26 0.70 6.31 -5.88
CA GLU A 26 0.28 5.78 -4.57
C GLU A 26 -1.18 5.30 -4.57
N ASN A 27 -1.52 4.37 -3.69
CA ASN A 27 -2.90 3.87 -3.52
C ASN A 27 -3.53 3.32 -4.82
N THR A 28 -2.70 2.83 -5.75
CA THR A 28 -3.13 2.20 -7.00
C THR A 28 -2.74 0.72 -7.09
N LEU A 29 -3.40 0.00 -8.02
CA LEU A 29 -3.04 -1.38 -8.32
C LEU A 29 -1.61 -1.54 -8.84
N SER A 30 -1.04 -0.55 -9.55
CA SER A 30 0.34 -0.65 -10.03
C SER A 30 1.34 -0.54 -8.88
N ALA A 31 1.10 0.33 -7.89
CA ALA A 31 1.93 0.40 -6.68
C ALA A 31 1.82 -0.86 -5.82
N ALA A 32 0.62 -1.45 -5.72
CA ALA A 32 0.43 -2.73 -5.04
C ALA A 32 1.20 -3.86 -5.75
N LYS A 33 1.10 -3.95 -7.08
CA LYS A 33 1.84 -4.94 -7.87
C LYS A 33 3.36 -4.81 -7.70
N ALA A 34 3.87 -3.58 -7.76
CA ALA A 34 5.30 -3.32 -7.55
C ALA A 34 5.77 -3.78 -6.16
N ALA A 35 4.96 -3.57 -5.12
CA ALA A 35 5.28 -4.05 -3.77
C ALA A 35 5.27 -5.59 -3.67
N ILE A 36 4.31 -6.26 -4.33
CA ILE A 36 4.26 -7.74 -4.41
C ILE A 36 5.52 -8.28 -5.08
N GLU A 37 5.92 -7.70 -6.22
CA GLU A 37 7.11 -8.10 -6.98
C GLU A 37 8.41 -8.01 -6.15
N HIS A 38 8.47 -7.06 -5.20
CA HIS A 38 9.63 -6.87 -4.33
C HIS A 38 9.48 -7.53 -2.95
N GLY A 39 8.37 -8.22 -2.68
CA GLY A 39 8.15 -8.95 -1.44
C GLY A 39 7.89 -8.08 -0.21
N TYR A 40 7.39 -6.86 -0.40
CA TYR A 40 7.00 -5.96 0.68
C TYR A 40 5.56 -6.20 1.14
N ALA A 41 5.30 -6.00 2.43
CA ALA A 41 3.93 -5.77 2.90
C ALA A 41 3.41 -4.44 2.34
N ILE A 42 2.09 -4.29 2.22
CA ILE A 42 1.44 -3.15 1.56
C ILE A 42 0.53 -2.45 2.56
N GLU A 43 0.72 -1.16 2.73
CA GLU A 43 -0.19 -0.29 3.45
C GLU A 43 -1.05 0.49 2.43
N VAL A 44 -2.31 0.77 2.79
CA VAL A 44 -3.29 1.50 1.98
C VAL A 44 -4.19 2.35 2.88
N ASP A 45 -4.59 3.51 2.38
CA ASP A 45 -5.59 4.37 3.02
C ASP A 45 -7.00 3.95 2.57
N LEU A 46 -7.94 3.76 3.51
CA LEU A 46 -9.31 3.35 3.22
C LEU A 46 -10.33 4.42 3.61
N HIS A 47 -11.20 4.77 2.66
CA HIS A 47 -12.31 5.70 2.87
C HIS A 47 -13.62 5.11 2.33
N PRO A 48 -14.78 5.40 2.96
CA PRO A 48 -16.07 5.01 2.41
C PRO A 48 -16.50 5.94 1.27
N SER A 49 -17.09 5.39 0.21
CA SER A 49 -17.88 6.16 -0.76
C SER A 49 -19.20 6.65 -0.14
N ARG A 50 -19.98 7.44 -0.90
CA ARG A 50 -21.30 7.92 -0.46
C ARG A 50 -22.25 6.79 -0.03
N ASP A 51 -22.16 5.65 -0.68
CA ASP A 51 -22.94 4.43 -0.41
C ASP A 51 -22.20 3.41 0.47
N GLY A 52 -21.06 3.80 1.08
CA GLY A 52 -20.34 2.97 2.05
C GLY A 52 -19.42 1.92 1.46
N VAL A 53 -19.16 1.94 0.15
CA VAL A 53 -18.20 1.06 -0.51
C VAL A 53 -16.78 1.48 -0.12
N PRO A 54 -15.90 0.55 0.32
CA PRO A 54 -14.51 0.88 0.60
C PRO A 54 -13.76 1.30 -0.66
N MET A 55 -13.11 2.45 -0.58
CA MET A 55 -12.26 3.02 -1.63
C MET A 55 -10.84 3.18 -1.09
N VAL A 56 -9.85 2.93 -1.93
CA VAL A 56 -8.43 3.14 -1.60
C VAL A 56 -8.02 4.51 -2.12
N PHE A 57 -7.83 5.47 -1.20
CA PHE A 57 -7.56 6.87 -1.50
C PHE A 57 -7.08 7.59 -0.23
N HIS A 58 -6.22 8.60 -0.35
CA HIS A 58 -5.75 9.43 0.77
C HIS A 58 -6.46 10.79 0.81
#